data_AF-A0A6B1BQ14-F1
#
_entry.id   AF-A0A6B1BQ14-F1
#
_cell.length_a   1.000
_cell.length_b   1.000
_cell.length_c   1.000
_cell.angle_alpha   90.00
_cell.angle_beta   90.00
_cell.angle_gamma   90.00
#
_symmetry.space_group_name_H-M   'P 1'
#
loop_
_entity.id
_entity.type
_entity.pdbx_description
1 polymer ?
#
loop_
_entity_poly.entity_id
_entity_poly.type
_entity_poly.pdbx_seq_one_letter_code
_entity_poly.pdbx_strand_id
1 'polypeptide(L)'
;MNEQTRKKILQSTPHPKGIRKVDRKRLIAQLARAEPPLDYDRYIRSKSWQIKRQKFLAHYNCQCVLCGSKEHLHVHHLHYKTLGNEGVEDVIVCCRRCHFIEHFKKS
;
A
#
# COMPACT_ATOMS: atom_id res chain seq x y z
N MET A 1 16.62 25.09 1.14
CA MET A 1 15.42 25.88 0.82
C MET A 1 15.29 26.97 1.88
N ASN A 2 15.33 28.24 1.49
CA ASN A 2 15.47 29.35 2.46
C ASN A 2 14.14 29.67 3.18
N GLU A 3 14.22 30.25 4.38
CA GLU A 3 13.07 30.53 5.23
C GLU A 3 12.10 31.55 4.62
N GLN A 4 12.64 32.50 3.84
CA GLN A 4 11.85 33.53 3.14
C GLN A 4 10.99 32.93 2.01
N THR A 5 11.51 31.97 1.25
CA THR A 5 10.78 31.26 0.20
C THR A 5 9.70 30.37 0.83
N ARG A 6 9.96 29.73 1.97
CA ARG A 6 8.95 28.96 2.71
C ARG A 6 7.78 29.83 3.18
N LYS A 7 8.09 31.02 3.74
CA LYS A 7 7.06 31.98 4.18
C LYS A 7 6.21 32.50 3.02
N LYS A 8 6.82 32.80 1.87
CA LYS A 8 6.10 33.21 0.65
C LYS A 8 5.15 32.12 0.13
N ILE A 9 5.60 30.86 0.07
CA ILE A 9 4.75 29.74 -0.38
C ILE A 9 3.55 29.55 0.54
N LEU A 10 3.74 29.60 1.87
CA LEU A 10 2.66 29.44 2.84
C LEU A 10 1.62 30.57 2.77
N GLN A 11 2.04 31.78 2.38
CA GLN A 11 1.16 32.94 2.25
C GLN A 11 0.40 32.96 0.93
N SER A 12 0.93 32.32 -0.13
CA SER A 12 0.34 32.33 -1.47
C SER A 12 -0.42 31.05 -1.85
N THR A 13 -0.40 30.01 -1.01
CA THR A 13 -1.23 28.82 -1.24
C THR A 13 -2.70 29.12 -0.93
N PRO A 14 -3.63 28.88 -1.86
CA PRO A 14 -5.06 29.01 -1.59
C PRO A 14 -5.44 28.04 -0.47
N HIS A 15 -5.89 28.55 0.67
CA HIS A 15 -6.42 27.71 1.73
C HIS A 15 -7.76 27.14 1.24
N PRO A 16 -7.90 25.82 1.06
CA PRO A 16 -9.12 25.23 0.52
C PRO A 16 -10.28 25.46 1.51
N LYS A 17 -11.13 26.44 1.20
CA LYS A 17 -12.35 26.71 1.95
C LYS A 17 -13.34 25.58 1.65
N GLY A 18 -13.83 24.91 2.70
CA GLY A 18 -14.83 23.85 2.57
C GLY A 18 -14.32 22.42 2.79
N ILE A 19 -13.08 22.23 3.29
CA ILE A 19 -12.68 20.90 3.78
C ILE A 19 -13.50 20.59 5.03
N ARG A 20 -14.51 19.73 4.87
CA ARG A 20 -15.24 19.12 6.00
C ARG A 20 -14.20 18.44 6.89
N LYS A 21 -14.19 18.80 8.19
CA LYS A 21 -13.35 18.10 9.18
C LYS A 21 -13.74 16.63 9.16
N VAL A 22 -12.89 15.79 8.58
CA VAL A 22 -13.14 14.35 8.54
C VAL A 22 -13.00 13.84 9.97
N ASP A 23 -14.01 13.12 10.46
CA ASP A 23 -13.92 12.41 11.72
C ASP A 23 -12.80 11.37 11.59
N ARG A 24 -11.65 11.69 12.17
CA ARG A 24 -10.46 10.84 12.13
C ARG A 24 -10.76 9.46 12.70
N LYS A 25 -11.61 9.33 13.72
CA LYS A 25 -11.96 8.02 14.28
C LYS A 25 -12.78 7.19 13.29
N ARG A 26 -13.77 7.81 12.64
CA ARG A 26 -14.58 7.14 11.61
C ARG A 26 -13.73 6.75 10.40
N LEU A 27 -12.83 7.63 9.95
CA LEU A 27 -11.91 7.34 8.86
C LEU A 27 -10.97 6.19 9.22
N ILE A 28 -10.36 6.22 10.41
CA ILE A 28 -9.50 5.14 10.90
C ILE A 28 -10.28 3.82 10.99
N ALA A 29 -11.51 3.81 11.50
CA ALA A 29 -12.35 2.60 11.56
C ALA A 29 -12.76 2.06 10.17
N GLN A 30 -12.96 2.94 9.18
CA GLN A 30 -13.22 2.54 7.78
C GLN A 30 -11.96 1.98 7.09
N LEU A 31 -10.78 2.47 7.48
CA LEU A 31 -9.48 1.96 7.04
C LEU A 31 -9.12 0.62 7.71
N ALA A 32 -9.53 0.41 8.97
CA ALA A 32 -9.27 -0.80 9.77
C ALA A 32 -9.86 -2.10 9.18
N ARG A 33 -10.74 -2.02 8.18
CA ARG A 33 -11.26 -3.20 7.45
C ARG A 33 -10.17 -3.96 6.64
N ALA A 34 -8.95 -3.43 6.58
CA ALA A 34 -7.80 -4.03 5.90
C ALA A 34 -6.55 -4.02 6.80
N GLU A 35 -6.70 -4.05 8.13
CA GLU A 35 -5.52 -4.12 8.99
C GLU A 35 -4.94 -5.54 9.01
N PRO A 36 -3.62 -5.69 8.80
CA PRO A 36 -2.96 -6.97 8.98
C PRO A 36 -3.07 -7.43 10.45
N PRO A 37 -3.10 -8.73 10.73
CA PRO A 37 -3.11 -9.24 12.10
C PRO A 37 -1.85 -8.83 12.87
N LEU A 38 -1.91 -8.85 14.21
CA LEU A 38 -0.82 -8.39 15.10
C LEU A 38 0.56 -9.01 14.79
N ASP A 39 0.59 -10.25 14.33
CA ASP A 39 1.83 -10.98 13.99
C ASP A 39 2.32 -10.76 12.55
N TYR A 40 1.63 -9.93 11.76
CA TYR A 40 1.95 -9.71 10.35
C TYR A 40 3.36 -9.18 10.14
N ASP A 41 3.79 -8.19 10.94
CA ASP A 41 5.12 -7.61 10.79
C ASP A 41 6.22 -8.63 11.09
N ARG A 42 6.00 -9.54 12.05
CA ARG A 42 6.92 -10.65 12.30
C ARG A 42 6.94 -11.61 11.11
N TYR A 43 5.76 -11.94 10.59
CA TYR A 43 5.60 -12.84 9.47
C TYR A 43 6.23 -12.31 8.16
N ILE A 44 5.98 -11.06 7.79
CA ILE A 44 6.51 -10.46 6.55
C ILE A 44 8.04 -10.31 6.57
N ARG A 45 8.64 -10.28 7.76
CA ARG A 45 10.10 -10.29 7.96
C ARG A 45 10.70 -11.70 8.03
N SER A 46 9.86 -12.74 8.06
CA SER A 46 10.33 -14.12 8.19
C SER A 46 10.94 -14.66 6.88
N LYS A 47 11.79 -15.67 7.02
CA LYS A 47 12.38 -16.39 5.88
C LYS A 47 11.33 -17.10 5.02
N SER A 48 10.27 -17.63 5.65
CA SER A 48 9.18 -18.32 4.93
C SER A 48 8.46 -17.37 3.99
N TRP A 49 8.17 -16.14 4.44
CA TRP A 49 7.60 -15.12 3.57
C TRP A 49 8.54 -14.73 2.42
N GLN A 50 9.84 -14.56 2.68
CA GLN A 50 10.79 -14.21 1.61
C GLN A 50 10.88 -15.27 0.51
N ILE A 51 10.76 -16.56 0.86
CA ILE A 51 10.70 -17.67 -0.10
C ILE A 51 9.42 -17.58 -0.93
N LYS A 52 8.26 -17.39 -0.29
CA LYS A 52 6.98 -17.22 -1.00
C LYS A 52 6.99 -16.01 -1.91
N ARG A 53 7.50 -14.88 -1.42
CA ARG A 53 7.62 -13.63 -2.19
C ARG A 53 8.37 -13.88 -3.51
N GLN A 54 9.47 -14.62 -3.49
CA GLN A 54 10.22 -14.96 -4.70
C GLN A 54 9.40 -15.84 -5.65
N LYS A 55 8.67 -16.83 -5.12
CA LYS A 55 7.77 -17.68 -5.92
C LYS A 55 6.68 -16.87 -6.60
N PHE A 56 6.03 -15.93 -5.89
CA PHE A 56 5.02 -15.05 -6.46
C PHE A 56 5.61 -14.12 -7.53
N LEU A 57 6.78 -13.53 -7.28
CA LEU A 57 7.47 -12.72 -8.29
C LEU A 57 7.75 -13.52 -9.56
N ALA A 58 8.26 -14.75 -9.43
CA ALA A 58 8.52 -15.62 -10.57
C ALA A 58 7.23 -16.02 -11.32
N HIS A 59 6.16 -16.34 -10.59
CA HIS A 59 4.85 -16.69 -11.17
C HIS A 59 4.28 -15.54 -12.02
N TYR A 60 4.46 -14.29 -11.60
CA TYR A 60 4.03 -13.11 -12.33
C TYR A 60 5.14 -12.52 -13.24
N ASN A 61 6.07 -13.35 -13.71
CA ASN A 61 7.12 -12.98 -14.65
C ASN A 61 7.96 -11.75 -14.24
N CYS A 62 8.12 -11.53 -12.92
CA CYS A 62 8.76 -10.35 -12.35
C CYS A 62 8.20 -9.05 -12.96
N GLN A 63 6.88 -8.96 -13.05
CA GLN A 63 6.19 -7.82 -13.65
C GLN A 63 4.94 -7.44 -12.85
N CYS A 64 4.66 -6.14 -12.80
CA CYS A 64 3.42 -5.61 -12.27
C CYS A 64 2.25 -6.05 -13.14
N VAL A 65 1.29 -6.77 -12.57
CA VAL A 65 0.11 -7.25 -13.30
C VAL A 65 -0.81 -6.12 -13.78
N LEU A 66 -0.71 -4.95 -13.15
CA LEU A 66 -1.59 -3.81 -13.44
C LEU A 66 -1.04 -2.87 -14.52
N CYS A 67 0.28 -2.80 -14.71
CA CYS A 67 0.87 -1.82 -15.62
C CYS A 67 2.10 -2.30 -16.41
N GLY A 68 2.55 -3.54 -16.20
CA GLY A 68 3.69 -4.09 -16.93
C GLY A 68 5.07 -3.61 -16.44
N SER A 69 5.15 -2.77 -15.40
CA SER A 69 6.44 -2.33 -14.85
C SER A 69 7.21 -3.50 -14.22
N LYS A 70 8.52 -3.56 -14.41
CA LYS A 70 9.42 -4.54 -13.76
C LYS A 70 10.17 -3.95 -12.55
N GLU A 71 9.93 -2.67 -12.28
CA GLU A 71 10.66 -1.89 -11.29
C GLU A 71 9.90 -1.85 -9.96
N HIS A 72 10.64 -1.90 -8.84
CA HIS A 72 10.13 -1.72 -7.48
C HIS A 72 8.86 -2.57 -7.20
N LEU A 73 8.97 -3.88 -7.40
CA LEU A 73 7.86 -4.81 -7.27
C LEU A 73 7.60 -5.22 -5.81
N HIS A 74 6.32 -5.22 -5.46
CA HIS A 74 5.79 -5.63 -4.18
C HIS A 74 4.72 -6.71 -4.39
N VAL A 75 4.56 -7.57 -3.40
CA VAL A 75 3.43 -8.51 -3.32
C VAL A 75 2.36 -7.84 -2.47
N HIS A 76 1.21 -7.61 -3.08
CA HIS A 76 0.01 -7.07 -2.44
C HIS A 76 -0.89 -8.23 -2.03
N HIS A 77 -1.36 -8.25 -0.79
CA HIS A 77 -2.36 -9.21 -0.34
C HIS A 77 -3.75 -8.70 -0.71
N LEU A 78 -4.55 -9.50 -1.40
CA LEU A 78 -5.95 -9.18 -1.68
C LEU A 78 -6.81 -9.32 -0.41
N HIS A 79 -6.41 -10.23 0.47
CA HIS A 79 -6.95 -10.37 1.83
C HIS A 79 -5.95 -11.06 2.76
N TYR A 80 -6.20 -11.02 4.06
CA TYR A 80 -5.36 -11.65 5.09
C TYR A 80 -5.93 -12.97 5.65
N LYS A 81 -7.00 -13.53 5.06
CA LYS A 81 -7.68 -14.73 5.59
C LYS A 81 -6.80 -16.00 5.61
N THR A 82 -5.91 -16.12 4.65
CA THR A 82 -4.99 -17.26 4.46
C THR A 82 -3.55 -16.91 4.82
N LEU A 83 -3.33 -15.88 5.65
CA LEU A 83 -1.99 -15.44 6.03
C LEU A 83 -1.16 -16.61 6.60
N GLY A 84 0.04 -16.82 6.06
CA GLY A 84 0.88 -17.96 6.39
C GLY A 84 0.70 -19.17 5.45
N ASN A 85 -0.35 -19.24 4.65
CA ASN A 85 -0.66 -20.30 3.68
C ASN A 85 -1.18 -19.74 2.35
N GLU A 86 -0.77 -18.53 1.98
CA GLU A 86 -1.28 -17.81 0.81
C GLU A 86 -0.98 -18.55 -0.49
N GLY A 87 -2.01 -18.67 -1.32
CA GLY A 87 -1.93 -19.11 -2.71
C GLY A 87 -1.60 -17.96 -3.67
N VAL A 88 -1.45 -18.29 -4.97
CA VAL A 88 -1.25 -17.26 -6.01
C VAL A 88 -2.51 -16.40 -6.19
N GLU A 89 -3.69 -16.96 -5.92
CA GLU A 89 -4.98 -16.29 -5.96
C GLU A 89 -5.21 -15.28 -4.81
N ASP A 90 -4.44 -15.38 -3.73
CA ASP A 90 -4.59 -14.53 -2.54
C ASP A 90 -3.78 -13.22 -2.63
N VAL A 91 -2.88 -13.14 -3.61
CA VAL A 91 -1.91 -12.06 -3.76
C VAL A 91 -1.76 -11.61 -5.21
N ILE A 92 -1.26 -10.41 -5.41
CA ILE A 92 -0.83 -9.94 -6.73
C ILE A 92 0.54 -9.28 -6.66
N VAL A 93 1.31 -9.36 -7.75
CA VAL A 93 2.56 -8.60 -7.89
C VAL A 93 2.27 -7.26 -8.56
N CYS A 94 2.62 -6.16 -7.88
CA CYS A 94 2.44 -4.82 -8.41
C CYS A 94 3.63 -3.90 -8.08
N CYS A 95 3.89 -2.92 -8.94
CA CYS A 95 4.90 -1.90 -8.66
C CYS A 95 4.44 -0.98 -7.53
N ARG A 96 5.38 -0.29 -6.86
CA ARG A 96 5.08 0.64 -5.76
C ARG A 96 3.92 1.61 -6.04
N ARG A 97 3.84 2.16 -7.25
CA ARG A 97 2.77 3.08 -7.66
C ARG A 97 1.40 2.40 -7.65
N CYS A 98 1.31 1.25 -8.31
CA CYS A 98 0.07 0.48 -8.38
C CYS A 98 -0.30 -0.09 -7.01
N HIS A 99 0.68 -0.55 -6.23
CA HIS A 99 0.48 -1.00 -4.84
C HIS A 99 -0.16 0.09 -3.99
N PHE A 100 0.34 1.34 -4.09
CA PHE A 100 -0.27 2.48 -3.40
C PHE A 100 -1.71 2.67 -3.87
N ILE A 101 -1.96 2.74 -5.18
CA ILE A 101 -3.33 2.92 -5.73
C ILE A 101 -4.30 1.85 -5.22
N GLU A 102 -3.89 0.58 -5.18
CA GLU A 102 -4.76 -0.51 -4.70
C GLU A 102 -5.10 -0.36 -3.21
N HIS A 103 -4.20 0.17 -2.36
CA HIS A 103 -4.54 0.51 -0.96
C HIS A 103 -5.58 1.64 -0.84
N PHE A 104 -5.67 2.53 -1.83
CA PHE A 104 -6.58 3.70 -1.81
C PHE A 104 -7.82 3.54 -2.68
N LYS A 105 -7.92 2.50 -3.51
CA LYS A 105 -9.15 2.14 -4.22
C LYS A 105 -10.18 1.60 -3.21
N LYS A 106 -10.94 2.50 -2.62
CA LYS A 106 -12.26 2.18 -2.05
C LYS A 106 -13.30 3.08 -2.73
N SER A 107 -14.11 2.46 -3.60
CA SER A 107 -15.44 2.95 -3.99
C SER A 107 -16.44 2.70 -2.86
#